data_AF-A0AAU3U1J2-F1
#
_entry.id   AF-A0AAU3U1J2-F1
#
_cell.length_a   1.000
_cell.length_b   1.000
_cell.length_c   1.000
_cell.angle_alpha   90.00
_cell.angle_beta   90.00
_cell.angle_gamma   90.00
#
_symmetry.space_group_name_H-M   'P 1'
#
loop_
_entity.id
_entity.type
_entity.pdbx_description
1 polymer ?
#
loop_
_entity_poly.entity_id
_entity_poly.type
_entity_poly.pdbx_seq_one_letter_code
_entity_poly.pdbx_strand_id
1 'polypeptide(L)'
;MQQLDLFAELGNEPKPPKPETAITLPKPTAGQWAPAPPKPKELASTATEPTGRRRGLEFTLNPADGPTFGEAVADAWYGAHGGTRMEIPMGIVATLALWPQKGYPRTIADFFRTLDVPQLLQCVREVAAYWWMRRPDLIDTASLLFSWADEDKHSANELHAIRATFHAALNANALDHTGHADPEMNTWVDLMSWTITNLRHHSARKGLGEYHTPPEVCDMMAAHTLGRNPDEIHNGYSLLDPCAGTGGMFRSAAQHLRSMGLDPVNYTWFAQEIDPIAAAGCAVNMIVWKLGPKALVACGDTLHEGDLWPQAIRHRRAMIELRDDAAKDMAIAYALGRTQQLVGMAEAA
;
A
#
# COMPACT_ATOMS: atom_id res chain seq x y z
N MET A 1 16.79 27.27 29.75
CA MET A 1 16.76 25.92 29.13
C MET A 1 17.57 25.99 27.87
N GLN A 2 18.79 25.44 27.89
CA GLN A 2 19.66 25.34 26.71
C GLN A 2 19.29 24.04 25.97
N GLN A 3 18.97 24.17 24.68
CA GLN A 3 18.75 23.06 23.77
C GLN A 3 20.11 22.40 23.49
N LEU A 4 20.27 21.14 23.87
CA LEU A 4 21.45 20.34 23.56
C LEU A 4 21.43 19.99 22.06
N ASP A 5 22.39 20.54 21.34
CA ASP A 5 22.65 20.24 19.93
C ASP A 5 23.39 18.90 19.83
N LEU A 6 22.65 17.82 19.58
CA LEU A 6 23.16 16.43 19.55
C LEU A 6 24.03 16.11 18.31
N PHE A 7 24.37 17.12 17.49
CA PHE A 7 25.18 16.97 16.27
C PHE A 7 26.53 17.71 16.30
N ALA A 8 26.93 18.31 17.43
CA ALA A 8 28.14 19.13 17.52
C ALA A 8 29.48 18.37 17.66
N GLU A 9 29.49 17.06 17.93
CA GLU A 9 30.72 16.28 18.20
C GLU A 9 31.15 15.31 17.07
N LEU A 10 30.73 15.53 15.83
CA LEU A 10 31.34 14.87 14.65
C LEU A 10 32.58 15.64 14.19
N GLY A 11 33.62 15.64 15.03
CA GLY A 11 34.86 16.40 14.82
C GLY A 11 36.14 15.58 14.60
N ASN A 12 36.09 14.24 14.55
CA ASN A 12 37.29 13.42 14.31
C ASN A 12 36.97 12.14 13.52
N GLU A 13 37.09 12.21 12.19
CA GLU A 13 37.05 11.04 11.31
C GLU A 13 38.43 10.33 11.24
N PRO A 14 38.49 8.98 11.26
CA PRO A 14 39.68 8.25 10.83
C PRO A 14 39.81 8.29 9.29
N LYS A 15 41.03 8.59 8.80
CA LYS A 15 41.31 8.76 7.35
C LYS A 15 40.93 7.53 6.51
N PRO A 16 40.27 7.72 5.35
CA PRO A 16 39.98 6.64 4.41
C PRO A 16 41.24 6.18 3.64
N PRO A 17 41.32 4.89 3.23
CA PRO A 17 42.42 4.40 2.41
C PRO A 17 42.38 5.00 0.99
N LYS A 18 43.55 5.27 0.42
CA LYS A 18 43.71 5.91 -0.89
C LYS A 18 43.26 4.99 -2.04
N PRO A 19 42.51 5.49 -3.02
CA PRO A 19 42.14 4.72 -4.21
C PRO A 19 43.31 4.65 -5.21
N GLU A 20 43.64 3.43 -5.64
CA GLU A 20 44.50 3.20 -6.80
C GLU A 20 43.72 3.49 -8.11
N THR A 21 44.27 4.40 -8.91
CA THR A 21 43.96 4.68 -10.33
C THR A 21 42.49 4.86 -10.71
N ALA A 22 42.05 6.13 -10.70
CA ALA A 22 40.82 6.58 -11.33
C ALA A 22 40.95 6.57 -12.87
N ILE A 23 39.98 5.95 -13.54
CA ILE A 23 39.76 6.08 -14.98
C ILE A 23 39.15 7.47 -15.23
N THR A 24 39.84 8.31 -16.00
CA THR A 24 39.41 9.66 -16.36
C THR A 24 38.41 9.61 -17.53
N LEU A 25 37.15 9.96 -17.28
CA LEU A 25 36.20 10.27 -18.35
C LEU A 25 36.42 11.70 -18.87
N PRO A 26 36.36 11.96 -20.19
CA PRO A 26 36.62 13.29 -20.74
C PRO A 26 35.50 14.27 -20.38
N LYS A 27 35.89 15.50 -20.02
CA LYS A 27 34.96 16.61 -19.73
C LYS A 27 34.28 17.06 -21.04
N PRO A 28 32.97 17.36 -21.03
CA PRO A 28 32.28 17.87 -22.20
C PRO A 28 32.74 19.30 -22.52
N THR A 29 33.13 19.51 -23.77
CA THR A 29 33.51 20.82 -24.32
C THR A 29 32.27 21.71 -24.45
N ALA A 30 32.32 22.92 -23.88
CA ALA A 30 31.28 23.91 -24.06
C ALA A 30 31.25 24.39 -25.52
N GLY A 31 30.08 24.30 -26.15
CA GLY A 31 29.81 24.87 -27.46
C GLY A 31 29.56 23.84 -28.56
N GLN A 32 28.38 23.20 -28.54
CA GLN A 32 27.69 22.66 -29.72
C GLN A 32 26.30 22.13 -29.30
N TRP A 33 25.32 23.03 -29.23
CA TRP A 33 23.90 22.65 -29.26
C TRP A 33 23.19 23.54 -30.26
N ALA A 34 22.48 22.93 -31.21
CA ALA A 34 21.62 23.60 -32.17
C ALA A 34 20.55 24.44 -31.45
N PRO A 35 20.08 25.57 -32.04
CA PRO A 35 19.05 26.39 -31.41
C PRO A 35 17.74 25.60 -31.25
N ALA A 36 17.11 25.73 -30.08
CA ALA A 36 15.83 25.14 -29.77
C ALA A 36 14.71 25.64 -30.71
N PRO A 37 13.72 24.81 -31.08
CA PRO A 37 12.59 25.25 -31.88
C PRO A 37 11.74 26.29 -31.11
N PRO A 38 11.08 27.22 -31.82
CA PRO A 38 10.32 28.30 -31.20
C PRO A 38 9.10 27.74 -30.44
N LYS A 39 8.86 28.31 -29.25
CA LYS A 39 7.69 28.01 -28.39
C LYS A 39 6.38 28.19 -29.17
N PRO A 40 5.41 27.26 -29.06
CA PRO A 40 4.07 27.47 -29.57
C PRO A 40 3.43 28.71 -28.94
N LYS A 41 2.79 29.55 -29.76
CA LYS A 41 1.99 30.68 -29.28
C LYS A 41 0.79 30.16 -28.47
N GLU A 42 0.74 30.61 -27.22
CA GLU A 42 -0.37 30.41 -26.30
C GLU A 42 -1.65 31.02 -26.91
N LEU A 43 -2.64 30.17 -27.19
CA LEU A 43 -3.98 30.62 -27.56
C LEU A 43 -4.63 31.21 -26.31
N ALA A 44 -5.13 32.44 -26.43
CA ALA A 44 -5.83 33.15 -25.37
C ALA A 44 -6.99 32.30 -24.84
N SER A 45 -6.79 31.72 -23.65
CA SER A 45 -7.86 31.08 -22.88
C SER A 45 -8.76 32.18 -22.34
N THR A 46 -10.02 32.17 -22.76
CA THR A 46 -11.09 32.98 -22.19
C THR A 46 -11.29 32.57 -20.74
N ALA A 47 -10.76 33.40 -19.84
CA ALA A 47 -10.94 33.27 -18.41
C ALA A 47 -12.44 33.24 -18.09
N THR A 48 -12.93 32.06 -17.75
CA THR A 48 -14.17 31.92 -16.99
C THR A 48 -13.73 31.96 -15.53
N GLU A 49 -14.21 32.95 -14.78
CA GLU A 49 -13.85 33.15 -13.37
C GLU A 49 -14.02 31.85 -12.57
N PRO A 50 -12.99 31.40 -11.81
CA PRO A 50 -13.19 30.31 -10.87
C PRO A 50 -14.00 30.85 -9.72
N THR A 51 -15.30 30.53 -9.72
CA THR A 51 -16.17 30.73 -8.56
C THR A 51 -15.52 30.04 -7.36
N GLY A 52 -15.04 30.86 -6.42
CA GLY A 52 -14.37 30.40 -5.21
C GLY A 52 -15.31 29.57 -4.34
N ARG A 53 -15.27 28.25 -4.50
CA ARG A 53 -15.63 27.34 -3.42
C ARG A 53 -14.43 27.23 -2.50
N ARG A 54 -14.37 28.08 -1.47
CA ARG A 54 -13.76 27.68 -0.19
C ARG A 54 -14.56 26.49 0.32
N ARG A 55 -14.18 25.27 -0.04
CA ARG A 55 -14.62 24.08 0.69
C ARG A 55 -13.98 24.19 2.07
N GLY A 56 -14.76 24.64 3.06
CA GLY A 56 -14.43 24.30 4.44
C GLY A 56 -14.30 22.78 4.54
N LEU A 57 -13.42 22.31 5.41
CA LEU A 57 -13.31 20.90 5.78
C LEU A 57 -14.62 20.48 6.45
N GLU A 58 -15.64 20.20 5.66
CA GLU A 58 -16.83 19.48 6.09
C GLU A 58 -16.46 18.01 6.02
N PHE A 59 -15.96 17.48 7.14
CA PHE A 59 -15.85 16.04 7.36
C PHE A 59 -17.26 15.47 7.40
N THR A 60 -17.87 15.23 6.24
CA THR A 60 -19.15 14.52 6.16
C THR A 60 -18.88 13.07 6.48
N LEU A 61 -19.12 12.69 7.73
CA LEU A 61 -19.09 11.30 8.18
C LEU A 61 -20.19 10.51 7.45
N ASN A 62 -19.72 9.50 6.73
CA ASN A 62 -20.30 8.17 6.47
C ASN A 62 -20.90 7.84 5.09
N PRO A 63 -20.40 6.73 4.51
CA PRO A 63 -21.18 5.50 4.50
C PRO A 63 -20.37 4.28 4.99
N ALA A 64 -20.84 3.67 6.09
CA ALA A 64 -20.26 2.59 6.91
C ALA A 64 -19.08 2.97 7.86
N ASP A 65 -19.43 2.99 9.15
CA ASP A 65 -18.56 3.23 10.28
C ASP A 65 -17.49 2.12 10.36
N GLY A 66 -16.20 2.49 10.31
CA GLY A 66 -15.08 1.54 10.39
C GLY A 66 -15.19 0.52 11.54
N PRO A 67 -15.54 0.93 12.78
CA PRO A 67 -15.88 0.00 13.86
C PRO A 67 -16.93 -1.04 13.45
N THR A 68 -18.08 -0.61 12.92
CA THR A 68 -19.15 -1.50 12.46
C THR A 68 -18.65 -2.48 11.38
N PHE A 69 -17.78 -2.04 10.47
CA PHE A 69 -17.15 -2.92 9.48
C PHE A 69 -16.28 -4.00 10.15
N GLY A 70 -15.40 -3.58 11.06
CA GLY A 70 -14.51 -4.49 11.76
C GLY A 70 -15.26 -5.52 12.62
N GLU A 71 -16.33 -5.09 13.30
CA GLU A 71 -17.24 -5.97 14.04
C GLU A 71 -17.90 -6.99 13.11
N ALA A 72 -18.47 -6.57 11.98
CA ALA A 72 -19.12 -7.47 11.04
C ALA A 72 -18.18 -8.55 10.49
N VAL A 73 -16.92 -8.19 10.20
CA VAL A 73 -15.89 -9.13 9.75
C VAL A 73 -15.51 -10.11 10.86
N ALA A 74 -15.27 -9.62 12.08
CA ALA A 74 -14.90 -10.46 13.22
C ALA A 74 -16.04 -11.40 13.64
N ASP A 75 -17.27 -10.91 13.70
CA ASP A 75 -18.48 -11.68 14.04
C ASP A 75 -18.71 -12.80 13.02
N ALA A 76 -18.55 -12.51 11.72
CA ALA A 76 -18.67 -13.54 10.70
C ALA A 76 -17.57 -14.60 10.80
N TRP A 77 -16.33 -14.19 11.05
CA TRP A 77 -15.20 -15.10 11.21
C TRP A 77 -15.38 -16.03 12.42
N TYR A 78 -15.63 -15.45 13.60
CA TYR A 78 -15.78 -16.24 14.83
C TYR A 78 -17.11 -16.99 14.90
N GLY A 79 -18.19 -16.39 14.42
CA GLY A 79 -19.53 -17.01 14.38
C GLY A 79 -19.58 -18.23 13.45
N ALA A 80 -18.77 -18.25 12.38
CA ALA A 80 -18.62 -19.38 11.48
C ALA A 80 -17.53 -20.38 11.91
N HIS A 81 -16.98 -20.25 13.13
CA HIS A 81 -15.92 -21.10 13.67
C HIS A 81 -14.60 -21.07 12.88
N GLY A 82 -14.19 -19.91 12.36
CA GLY A 82 -12.95 -19.73 11.59
C GLY A 82 -11.65 -19.94 12.37
N GLY A 83 -11.70 -19.91 13.70
CA GLY A 83 -10.54 -20.17 14.56
C GLY A 83 -9.63 -18.97 14.76
N THR A 84 -8.34 -19.19 15.02
CA THR A 84 -7.39 -18.15 15.48
C THR A 84 -6.55 -17.51 14.38
N ARG A 85 -6.68 -17.99 13.13
CA ARG A 85 -5.90 -17.56 11.97
C ARG A 85 -6.37 -16.20 11.44
N MET A 86 -5.95 -15.12 12.08
CA MET A 86 -6.36 -13.75 11.72
C MET A 86 -5.89 -13.34 10.32
N GLU A 87 -4.85 -13.97 9.78
CA GLU A 87 -4.34 -13.72 8.43
C GLU A 87 -5.36 -14.02 7.32
N ILE A 88 -6.30 -14.95 7.55
CA ILE A 88 -7.35 -15.30 6.59
C ILE A 88 -8.39 -14.16 6.46
N PRO A 89 -9.12 -13.75 7.50
CA PRO A 89 -10.08 -12.64 7.40
C PRO A 89 -9.39 -11.33 7.00
N MET A 90 -8.15 -11.07 7.45
CA MET A 90 -7.37 -9.92 6.98
C MET A 90 -7.05 -10.02 5.49
N GLY A 91 -6.70 -11.20 4.99
CA GLY A 91 -6.47 -11.48 3.57
C GLY A 91 -7.69 -11.28 2.69
N ILE A 92 -8.88 -11.63 3.20
CA ILE A 92 -10.15 -11.39 2.52
C ILE A 92 -10.39 -9.88 2.37
N VAL A 93 -10.22 -9.12 3.44
CA VAL A 93 -10.35 -7.64 3.39
C VAL A 93 -9.31 -7.04 2.44
N ALA A 94 -8.05 -7.49 2.50
CA ALA A 94 -7.00 -7.07 1.59
C ALA A 94 -7.35 -7.38 0.12
N THR A 95 -7.92 -8.55 -0.16
CA THR A 95 -8.34 -8.97 -1.52
C THR A 95 -9.39 -8.03 -2.09
N LEU A 96 -10.42 -7.70 -1.30
CA LEU A 96 -11.45 -6.74 -1.71
C LEU A 96 -10.88 -5.33 -1.85
N ALA A 97 -10.03 -4.91 -0.91
CA ALA A 97 -9.42 -3.59 -0.92
C ALA A 97 -8.51 -3.37 -2.13
N LEU A 98 -7.78 -4.41 -2.53
CA LEU A 98 -6.87 -4.40 -3.66
C LEU A 98 -7.50 -4.84 -4.98
N TRP A 99 -8.82 -5.06 -5.04
CA TRP A 99 -9.43 -5.50 -6.29
C TRP A 99 -9.07 -4.53 -7.45
N PRO A 100 -8.46 -5.02 -8.55
CA PRO A 100 -7.87 -4.16 -9.58
C PRO A 100 -8.84 -3.21 -10.27
N GLN A 101 -10.10 -3.63 -10.42
CA GLN A 101 -11.12 -2.83 -11.06
C GLN A 101 -11.72 -1.86 -10.03
N LYS A 102 -11.58 -0.56 -10.29
CA LYS A 102 -12.12 0.53 -9.46
C LYS A 102 -13.21 1.29 -10.22
N GLY A 103 -14.09 1.96 -9.48
CA GLY A 103 -15.16 2.82 -10.00
C GLY A 103 -16.55 2.18 -10.07
N TYR A 104 -16.68 0.87 -9.81
CA TYR A 104 -17.95 0.14 -9.90
C TYR A 104 -18.23 -0.74 -8.66
N PRO A 105 -18.22 -0.17 -7.44
CA PRO A 105 -18.19 -0.95 -6.20
C PRO A 105 -19.37 -1.91 -6.05
N ARG A 106 -20.59 -1.48 -6.41
CA ARG A 106 -21.80 -2.32 -6.33
C ARG A 106 -21.78 -3.48 -7.32
N THR A 107 -21.44 -3.22 -8.58
CA THR A 107 -21.35 -4.27 -9.62
C THR A 107 -20.31 -5.32 -9.25
N ILE A 108 -19.16 -4.88 -8.72
CA ILE A 108 -18.10 -5.80 -8.28
C ILE A 108 -18.57 -6.58 -7.04
N ALA A 109 -19.28 -5.94 -6.10
CA ALA A 109 -19.84 -6.65 -4.96
C ALA A 109 -20.82 -7.75 -5.37
N ASP A 110 -21.70 -7.47 -6.34
CA ASP A 110 -22.65 -8.46 -6.86
C ASP A 110 -21.96 -9.61 -7.58
N PHE A 111 -20.87 -9.34 -8.32
CA PHE A 111 -20.02 -10.38 -8.87
C PHE A 111 -19.48 -11.31 -7.78
N PHE A 112 -18.83 -10.77 -6.74
CA PHE A 112 -18.29 -11.58 -5.65
C PHE A 112 -19.36 -12.40 -4.91
N ARG A 113 -20.58 -11.86 -4.75
CA ARG A 113 -21.69 -12.57 -4.10
C ARG A 113 -22.11 -13.84 -4.86
N THR A 114 -21.84 -13.91 -6.16
CA THR A 114 -22.19 -15.06 -7.00
C THR A 114 -21.17 -16.20 -6.94
N LEU A 115 -19.99 -15.94 -6.39
CA LEU A 115 -18.87 -16.89 -6.40
C LEU A 115 -19.03 -17.97 -5.33
N ASP A 116 -18.54 -19.17 -5.65
CA ASP A 116 -18.33 -20.25 -4.70
C ASP A 116 -16.95 -20.16 -4.02
N VAL A 117 -16.68 -21.03 -3.05
CA VAL A 117 -15.44 -20.95 -2.26
C VAL A 117 -14.18 -21.16 -3.11
N PRO A 118 -14.10 -22.18 -3.99
CA PRO A 118 -12.97 -22.31 -4.91
C PRO A 118 -12.72 -21.06 -5.75
N GLN A 119 -13.78 -20.41 -6.26
CA GLN A 119 -13.66 -19.16 -7.01
C GLN A 119 -13.18 -17.99 -6.14
N LEU A 120 -13.66 -17.89 -4.89
CA LEU A 120 -13.17 -16.88 -3.96
C LEU A 120 -11.69 -17.05 -3.64
N LEU A 121 -11.22 -18.28 -3.41
CA LEU A 121 -9.80 -18.57 -3.22
C LEU A 121 -8.98 -18.18 -4.46
N GLN A 122 -9.51 -18.46 -5.65
CA GLN A 122 -8.89 -18.03 -6.90
C GLN A 122 -8.78 -16.50 -6.98
N CYS A 123 -9.79 -15.74 -6.55
CA CYS A 123 -9.71 -14.28 -6.50
C CYS A 123 -8.59 -13.78 -5.58
N VAL A 124 -8.36 -14.42 -4.43
CA VAL A 124 -7.24 -14.07 -3.52
C VAL A 124 -5.90 -14.22 -4.25
N ARG A 125 -5.69 -15.35 -4.92
CA ARG A 125 -4.48 -15.62 -5.72
C ARG A 125 -4.29 -14.62 -6.85
N GLU A 126 -5.37 -14.30 -7.57
CA GLU A 126 -5.32 -13.37 -8.70
C GLU A 126 -5.00 -11.94 -8.26
N VAL A 127 -5.54 -11.48 -7.13
CA VAL A 127 -5.22 -10.17 -6.58
C VAL A 127 -3.74 -10.12 -6.16
N ALA A 128 -3.26 -11.16 -5.46
CA ALA A 128 -1.87 -11.25 -5.06
C ALA A 128 -0.93 -11.21 -6.29
N ALA A 129 -1.21 -12.03 -7.31
CA ALA A 129 -0.42 -12.06 -8.54
C ALA A 129 -0.47 -10.72 -9.30
N TYR A 130 -1.65 -10.10 -9.42
CA TYR A 130 -1.83 -8.82 -10.10
C TYR A 130 -0.96 -7.72 -9.49
N TRP A 131 -0.94 -7.64 -8.16
CA TRP A 131 -0.17 -6.64 -7.45
C TRP A 131 1.29 -7.00 -7.29
N TRP A 132 1.64 -8.28 -7.22
CA TRP A 132 3.05 -8.70 -7.19
C TRP A 132 3.78 -8.24 -8.46
N MET A 133 3.11 -8.28 -9.61
CA MET A 133 3.66 -7.71 -10.86
C MET A 133 3.90 -6.18 -10.79
N ARG A 134 3.22 -5.46 -9.90
CA ARG A 134 3.28 -3.97 -9.82
C ARG A 134 4.12 -3.47 -8.65
N ARG A 135 3.99 -4.12 -7.51
CA ARG A 135 4.57 -3.81 -6.19
C ARG A 135 5.01 -5.11 -5.52
N PRO A 136 5.99 -5.83 -6.10
CA PRO A 136 6.43 -7.12 -5.56
C PRO A 136 6.98 -6.97 -4.15
N ASP A 137 7.59 -5.83 -3.84
CA ASP A 137 8.08 -5.47 -2.51
C ASP A 137 6.95 -5.47 -1.45
N LEU A 138 5.85 -4.78 -1.71
CA LEU A 138 4.73 -4.70 -0.76
C LEU A 138 3.92 -5.98 -0.69
N ILE A 139 3.77 -6.69 -1.81
CA ILE A 139 3.03 -7.96 -1.81
C ILE A 139 3.83 -9.07 -1.14
N ASP A 140 5.16 -9.05 -1.23
CA ASP A 140 6.01 -9.97 -0.46
C ASP A 140 5.91 -9.68 1.05
N THR A 141 5.96 -8.40 1.46
CA THR A 141 5.68 -8.02 2.86
C THR A 141 4.28 -8.44 3.30
N ALA A 142 3.28 -8.36 2.41
CA ALA A 142 1.92 -8.77 2.68
C ALA A 142 1.65 -10.27 2.42
N SER A 143 2.67 -11.08 2.16
CA SER A 143 2.51 -12.47 1.69
C SER A 143 1.65 -13.33 2.62
N LEU A 144 1.76 -13.13 3.93
CA LEU A 144 0.95 -13.85 4.93
C LEU A 144 -0.57 -13.64 4.77
N LEU A 145 -0.99 -12.52 4.16
CA LEU A 145 -2.40 -12.24 3.89
C LEU A 145 -2.93 -12.96 2.64
N PHE A 146 -2.05 -13.57 1.84
CA PHE A 146 -2.43 -14.20 0.57
C PHE A 146 -2.03 -15.68 0.48
N SER A 147 -0.94 -16.08 1.14
CA SER A 147 -0.36 -17.42 1.03
C SER A 147 -1.27 -18.53 1.52
N TRP A 148 -2.18 -18.25 2.46
CA TRP A 148 -3.15 -19.22 2.93
C TRP A 148 -4.08 -19.70 1.81
N ALA A 149 -4.30 -18.92 0.75
CA ALA A 149 -5.13 -19.33 -0.37
C ALA A 149 -4.49 -20.45 -1.19
N ASP A 150 -3.17 -20.64 -1.11
CA ASP A 150 -2.43 -21.69 -1.81
C ASP A 150 -2.31 -23.00 -1.02
N GLU A 151 -2.89 -23.06 0.18
CA GLU A 151 -2.86 -24.27 1.00
C GLU A 151 -3.75 -25.37 0.39
N ASP A 152 -3.20 -26.58 0.27
CA ASP A 152 -3.90 -27.73 -0.32
C ASP A 152 -5.13 -28.20 0.48
N LYS A 153 -5.25 -27.80 1.75
CA LYS A 153 -6.27 -28.30 2.67
C LYS A 153 -6.78 -27.24 3.64
N HIS A 154 -7.96 -26.70 3.35
CA HIS A 154 -8.79 -26.03 4.33
C HIS A 154 -9.81 -27.00 4.93
N SER A 155 -10.06 -26.88 6.23
CA SER A 155 -11.17 -27.60 6.86
C SER A 155 -12.53 -27.11 6.32
N ALA A 156 -13.58 -27.94 6.43
CA ALA A 156 -14.94 -27.53 6.03
C ALA A 156 -15.43 -26.28 6.80
N ASN A 157 -15.02 -26.14 8.07
CA ASN A 157 -15.32 -24.97 8.88
C ASN A 157 -14.57 -23.73 8.40
N GLU A 158 -13.27 -23.84 8.07
CA GLU A 158 -12.53 -22.72 7.48
C GLU A 158 -13.13 -22.28 6.15
N LEU A 159 -13.50 -23.22 5.26
CA LEU A 159 -14.16 -22.88 3.99
C LEU A 159 -15.50 -22.16 4.20
N HIS A 160 -16.26 -22.59 5.20
CA HIS A 160 -17.50 -21.90 5.60
C HIS A 160 -17.21 -20.50 6.14
N ALA A 161 -16.22 -20.35 7.03
CA ALA A 161 -15.82 -19.08 7.62
C ALA A 161 -15.25 -18.10 6.58
N ILE A 162 -14.43 -18.57 5.63
CA ILE A 162 -13.93 -17.79 4.50
C ILE A 162 -15.10 -17.21 3.72
N ARG A 163 -16.08 -18.05 3.35
CA ARG A 163 -17.27 -17.59 2.62
C ARG A 163 -18.08 -16.58 3.42
N ALA A 164 -18.37 -16.88 4.68
CA ALA A 164 -19.13 -16.00 5.56
C ALA A 164 -18.44 -14.63 5.70
N THR A 165 -17.11 -14.62 5.85
CA THR A 165 -16.31 -13.41 6.01
C THR A 165 -16.30 -12.57 4.73
N PHE A 166 -16.14 -13.20 3.54
CA PHE A 166 -16.27 -12.49 2.26
C PHE A 166 -17.63 -11.78 2.14
N HIS A 167 -18.73 -12.50 2.41
CA HIS A 167 -20.06 -11.91 2.33
C HIS A 167 -20.27 -10.82 3.38
N ALA A 168 -19.77 -10.99 4.61
CA ALA A 168 -19.86 -9.99 5.66
C ALA A 168 -19.11 -8.70 5.28
N ALA A 169 -17.87 -8.80 4.79
CA ALA A 169 -17.10 -7.65 4.33
C ALA A 169 -17.81 -6.91 3.16
N LEU A 170 -18.40 -7.66 2.22
CA LEU A 170 -19.18 -7.08 1.12
C LEU A 170 -20.45 -6.39 1.60
N ASN A 171 -21.16 -6.99 2.57
CA ASN A 171 -22.39 -6.42 3.13
C ASN A 171 -22.11 -5.22 4.03
N ALA A 172 -20.92 -5.16 4.62
CA ALA A 172 -20.39 -4.00 5.33
C ALA A 172 -19.69 -2.99 4.38
N ASN A 173 -19.95 -3.08 3.07
CA ASN A 173 -19.54 -2.11 2.06
C ASN A 173 -18.02 -1.94 1.86
N ALA A 174 -17.21 -3.00 2.03
CA ALA A 174 -15.76 -2.96 1.78
C ALA A 174 -15.40 -2.24 0.47
N LEU A 175 -16.10 -2.56 -0.63
CA LEU A 175 -15.83 -1.98 -1.94
C LEU A 175 -16.30 -0.53 -2.08
N ASP A 176 -17.30 -0.07 -1.32
CA ASP A 176 -17.64 1.36 -1.30
C ASP A 176 -16.59 2.16 -0.52
N HIS A 177 -15.76 1.53 0.33
CA HIS A 177 -14.66 2.22 1.00
C HIS A 177 -13.38 2.29 0.16
N THR A 178 -13.06 1.23 -0.59
CA THR A 178 -11.75 1.08 -1.24
C THR A 178 -11.83 0.87 -2.75
N GLY A 179 -13.03 0.86 -3.31
CA GLY A 179 -13.32 0.62 -4.72
C GLY A 179 -13.39 1.88 -5.57
N HIS A 180 -13.07 3.07 -5.04
CA HIS A 180 -13.12 4.30 -5.81
C HIS A 180 -11.92 4.44 -6.77
N ALA A 181 -12.17 5.08 -7.92
CA ALA A 181 -11.11 5.46 -8.85
C ALA A 181 -10.24 6.60 -8.29
N ASP A 182 -10.84 7.47 -7.46
CA ASP A 182 -10.13 8.51 -6.72
C ASP A 182 -9.48 7.93 -5.45
N PRO A 183 -8.14 7.96 -5.32
CA PRO A 183 -7.45 7.49 -4.14
C PRO A 183 -7.79 8.27 -2.87
N GLU A 184 -8.21 9.54 -2.98
CA GLU A 184 -8.62 10.32 -1.82
C GLU A 184 -9.77 9.62 -1.09
N MET A 185 -10.81 9.21 -1.82
CA MET A 185 -11.96 8.51 -1.26
C MET A 185 -11.58 7.18 -0.60
N ASN A 186 -10.58 6.49 -1.14
CA ASN A 186 -10.07 5.23 -0.59
C ASN A 186 -9.30 5.37 0.75
N THR A 187 -9.02 6.60 1.19
CA THR A 187 -8.28 6.87 2.44
C THR A 187 -9.18 7.23 3.62
N TRP A 188 -10.50 7.28 3.42
CA TRP A 188 -11.44 7.74 4.46
C TRP A 188 -11.55 6.75 5.61
N VAL A 189 -11.42 5.45 5.32
CA VAL A 189 -11.48 4.38 6.32
C VAL A 189 -10.28 3.46 6.14
N ASP A 190 -9.55 3.20 7.23
CA ASP A 190 -8.55 2.14 7.27
C ASP A 190 -9.22 0.81 7.63
N LEU A 191 -9.71 0.09 6.61
CA LEU A 191 -10.38 -1.20 6.80
C LEU A 191 -9.47 -2.23 7.49
N MET A 192 -8.16 -2.20 7.21
CA MET A 192 -7.21 -3.13 7.81
C MET A 192 -7.10 -2.90 9.32
N SER A 193 -7.04 -1.64 9.76
CA SER A 193 -6.98 -1.29 11.18
C SER A 193 -8.22 -1.74 11.93
N TRP A 194 -9.40 -1.47 11.38
CA TRP A 194 -10.65 -1.87 12.03
C TRP A 194 -10.83 -3.38 12.08
N THR A 195 -10.38 -4.09 11.05
CA THR A 195 -10.41 -5.55 11.01
C THR A 195 -9.49 -6.16 12.07
N ILE A 196 -8.20 -5.79 12.07
CA ILE A 196 -7.24 -6.37 13.03
C ILE A 196 -7.61 -6.02 14.49
N THR A 197 -8.13 -4.81 14.71
CA THR A 197 -8.55 -4.34 16.04
C THR A 197 -9.70 -5.19 16.61
N ASN A 198 -10.64 -5.61 15.77
CA ASN A 198 -11.78 -6.43 16.19
C ASN A 198 -11.48 -7.94 16.22
N LEU A 199 -10.54 -8.40 15.39
CA LEU A 199 -10.05 -9.79 15.46
C LEU A 199 -9.17 -10.04 16.69
N ARG A 200 -8.40 -9.06 17.17
CA ARG A 200 -7.57 -9.27 18.37
C ARG A 200 -8.45 -9.41 19.62
N HIS A 201 -8.32 -10.55 20.30
CA HIS A 201 -8.95 -10.79 21.59
C HIS A 201 -8.54 -9.70 22.61
N HIS A 202 -9.48 -9.25 23.43
CA HIS A 202 -9.30 -8.12 24.36
C HIS A 202 -8.06 -8.25 25.28
N SER A 203 -7.70 -9.48 25.68
CA SER A 203 -6.50 -9.76 26.50
C SER A 203 -5.19 -9.57 25.73
N ALA A 204 -5.15 -9.86 24.43
CA ALA A 204 -3.98 -9.66 23.59
C ALA A 204 -3.70 -8.16 23.37
N ARG A 205 -4.76 -7.35 23.19
CA ARG A 205 -4.67 -5.88 23.07
C ARG A 205 -4.03 -5.24 24.31
N LYS A 206 -4.39 -5.72 25.50
CA LYS A 206 -3.83 -5.22 26.78
C LYS A 206 -2.37 -5.65 27.02
N GLY A 207 -1.97 -6.83 26.54
CA GLY A 207 -0.61 -7.37 26.71
C GLY A 207 0.40 -6.82 25.71
N LEU A 208 -0.04 -6.51 24.49
CA LEU A 208 0.82 -5.95 23.43
C LEU A 208 1.00 -4.43 23.53
N GLY A 209 0.10 -3.73 24.22
CA GLY A 209 0.14 -2.26 24.31
C GLY A 209 -0.12 -1.54 22.97
N GLU A 210 -0.51 -2.30 21.94
CA GLU A 210 -0.90 -1.81 20.62
C GLU A 210 -2.30 -1.16 20.73
N TYR A 211 -2.32 0.17 20.80
CA TYR A 211 -3.56 0.94 20.74
C TYR A 211 -3.74 1.50 19.33
N HIS A 212 -4.91 1.24 18.74
CA HIS A 212 -5.35 1.95 17.56
C HIS A 212 -5.35 3.46 17.87
N THR A 213 -4.56 4.24 17.15
CA THR A 213 -4.57 5.70 17.28
C THR A 213 -5.81 6.23 16.56
N PRO A 214 -6.75 6.88 17.27
CA PRO A 214 -7.98 7.37 16.65
C PRO A 214 -7.69 8.30 15.45
N PRO A 215 -8.49 8.22 14.37
CA PRO A 215 -8.25 9.00 13.15
C PRO A 215 -8.08 10.50 13.40
N GLU A 216 -8.86 11.07 14.32
CA GLU A 216 -8.85 12.50 14.65
C GLU A 216 -7.51 12.93 15.27
N VAL A 217 -6.87 12.04 16.03
CA VAL A 217 -5.54 12.28 16.60
C VAL A 217 -4.49 12.24 15.50
N CYS A 218 -4.56 11.25 14.60
CA CYS A 218 -3.67 11.18 13.45
C CYS A 218 -3.81 12.40 12.53
N ASP A 219 -5.03 12.86 12.26
CA ASP A 219 -5.32 14.04 11.44
C ASP A 219 -4.74 15.31 12.08
N MET A 220 -4.92 15.47 13.40
CA MET A 220 -4.32 16.57 14.16
C MET A 220 -2.79 16.55 14.09
N MET A 221 -2.18 15.39 14.31
CA MET A 221 -0.72 15.23 14.27
C MET A 221 -0.15 15.48 12.87
N ALA A 222 -0.81 14.99 11.82
CA ALA A 222 -0.42 15.22 10.44
C ALA A 222 -0.47 16.71 10.08
N ALA A 223 -1.55 17.40 10.43
CA ALA A 223 -1.71 18.83 10.19
C ALA A 223 -0.69 19.68 10.96
N HIS A 224 -0.32 19.26 12.17
CA HIS A 224 0.70 19.94 12.95
C HIS A 224 2.11 19.71 12.40
N THR A 225 2.44 18.47 12.04
CA THR A 225 3.78 18.08 11.59
C THR A 225 4.11 18.61 10.20
N LEU A 226 3.14 18.55 9.27
CA LEU A 226 3.33 19.01 7.89
C LEU A 226 3.06 20.51 7.73
N GLY A 227 2.39 21.14 8.68
CA GLY A 227 1.95 22.53 8.56
C GLY A 227 0.79 22.70 7.58
N ARG A 228 0.40 23.95 7.31
CA ARG A 228 -0.76 24.29 6.45
C ARG A 228 -0.38 25.05 5.17
N ASN A 229 0.90 25.36 5.00
CA ASN A 229 1.39 26.11 3.86
C ASN A 229 2.00 25.14 2.83
N PRO A 230 1.36 24.91 1.67
CA PRO A 230 1.90 24.01 0.67
C PRO A 230 3.26 24.46 0.12
N ASP A 231 3.58 25.75 0.14
CA ASP A 231 4.85 26.28 -0.36
C ASP A 231 6.06 25.88 0.52
N GLU A 232 5.81 25.51 1.79
CA GLU A 232 6.81 25.02 2.74
C GLU A 232 7.03 23.50 2.64
N ILE A 233 6.17 22.79 1.90
CA ILE A 233 6.23 21.33 1.76
C ILE A 233 6.84 21.00 0.40
N HIS A 234 8.10 20.56 0.40
CA HIS A 234 8.80 20.29 -0.85
C HIS A 234 8.62 18.84 -1.33
N ASN A 235 8.54 18.67 -2.65
CA ASN A 235 8.59 17.35 -3.28
C ASN A 235 9.86 16.60 -2.85
N GLY A 236 9.72 15.30 -2.58
CA GLY A 236 10.83 14.46 -2.13
C GLY A 236 11.04 14.42 -0.62
N TYR A 237 10.23 15.14 0.17
CA TYR A 237 10.17 14.92 1.62
C TYR A 237 9.91 13.45 1.95
N SER A 238 10.48 13.00 3.06
CA SER A 238 10.36 11.64 3.57
C SER A 238 9.54 11.65 4.84
N LEU A 239 8.50 10.83 4.89
CA LEU A 239 7.68 10.60 6.06
C LEU A 239 8.00 9.21 6.60
N LEU A 240 8.30 9.16 7.89
CA LEU A 240 8.69 7.94 8.60
C LEU A 240 7.74 7.71 9.77
N ASP A 241 7.27 6.48 9.91
CA ASP A 241 6.52 6.01 11.07
C ASP A 241 7.18 4.72 11.59
N PRO A 242 7.85 4.76 12.76
CA PRO A 242 8.63 3.63 13.27
C PRO A 242 7.78 2.57 14.00
N CYS A 243 6.48 2.81 14.16
CA CYS A 243 5.51 1.92 14.78
C CYS A 243 4.17 2.07 14.05
N ALA A 244 4.22 1.83 12.74
CA ALA A 244 3.20 2.27 11.81
C ALA A 244 1.83 1.59 12.00
N GLY A 245 1.78 0.43 12.66
CA GLY A 245 0.60 -0.43 12.64
C GLY A 245 0.19 -0.70 11.20
N THR A 246 -1.09 -0.46 10.88
CA THR A 246 -1.63 -0.53 9.51
C THR A 246 -1.42 0.75 8.69
N GLY A 247 -0.71 1.75 9.22
CA GLY A 247 -0.37 3.00 8.53
C GLY A 247 -1.33 4.18 8.78
N GLY A 248 -2.09 4.19 9.89
CA GLY A 248 -3.09 5.22 10.17
C GLY A 248 -2.55 6.66 10.16
N MET A 249 -1.30 6.87 10.56
CA MET A 249 -0.63 8.18 10.45
C MET A 249 -0.40 8.57 8.98
N PHE A 250 0.03 7.63 8.14
CA PHE A 250 0.23 7.87 6.70
C PHE A 250 -1.06 8.12 5.94
N ARG A 251 -2.16 7.45 6.31
CA ARG A 251 -3.50 7.77 5.80
C ARG A 251 -3.81 9.26 5.99
N SER A 252 -3.61 9.74 7.22
CA SER A 252 -3.93 11.09 7.65
C SER A 252 -3.00 12.13 7.01
N ALA A 253 -1.70 11.83 6.94
CA ALA A 253 -0.73 12.64 6.21
C ALA A 253 -1.04 12.73 4.71
N ALA A 254 -1.41 11.62 4.07
CA ALA A 254 -1.77 11.60 2.65
C ALA A 254 -3.06 12.40 2.38
N GLN A 255 -4.06 12.32 3.26
CA GLN A 255 -5.26 13.17 3.17
C GLN A 255 -4.92 14.64 3.34
N HIS A 256 -4.09 14.96 4.33
CA HIS A 256 -3.68 16.35 4.58
C HIS A 256 -2.95 16.95 3.37
N LEU A 257 -2.00 16.21 2.78
CA LEU A 257 -1.32 16.62 1.53
C LEU A 257 -2.32 16.85 0.39
N ARG A 258 -3.26 15.92 0.16
CA ARG A 258 -4.30 16.08 -0.89
C ARG A 258 -5.19 17.29 -0.65
N SER A 259 -5.54 17.58 0.61
CA SER A 259 -6.34 18.75 0.97
C SER A 259 -5.66 20.08 0.59
N MET A 260 -4.32 20.06 0.49
CA MET A 260 -3.50 21.19 0.03
C MET A 260 -3.18 21.15 -1.47
N GLY A 261 -3.74 20.19 -2.22
CA GLY A 261 -3.49 20.01 -3.65
C GLY A 261 -2.15 19.32 -3.99
N LEU A 262 -1.49 18.73 -2.99
CA LEU A 262 -0.23 18.01 -3.16
C LEU A 262 -0.50 16.52 -3.43
N ASP A 263 0.28 15.89 -4.30
CA ASP A 263 0.15 14.47 -4.62
C ASP A 263 1.06 13.61 -3.72
N PRO A 264 0.51 12.71 -2.88
CA PRO A 264 1.27 11.79 -2.03
C PRO A 264 2.33 10.96 -2.77
N VAL A 265 2.17 10.71 -4.08
CA VAL A 265 3.14 9.98 -4.91
C VAL A 265 4.51 10.69 -4.97
N ASN A 266 4.56 11.99 -4.75
CA ASN A 266 5.79 12.78 -4.81
C ASN A 266 6.68 12.64 -3.56
N TYR A 267 6.22 11.93 -2.54
CA TYR A 267 6.90 11.78 -1.25
C TYR A 267 7.47 10.38 -1.05
N THR A 268 8.42 10.24 -0.14
CA THR A 268 8.92 8.95 0.31
C THR A 268 8.20 8.57 1.59
N TRP A 269 7.73 7.34 1.69
CA TRP A 269 7.00 6.83 2.85
C TRP A 269 7.74 5.62 3.39
N PHE A 270 8.08 5.61 4.66
CA PHE A 270 8.75 4.47 5.28
C PHE A 270 8.04 4.08 6.57
N ALA A 271 7.36 2.92 6.54
CA ALA A 271 6.75 2.32 7.70
C ALA A 271 7.66 1.22 8.26
N GLN A 272 7.76 1.16 9.58
CA GLN A 272 8.30 0.03 10.30
C GLN A 272 7.26 -0.43 11.33
N GLU A 273 7.06 -1.74 11.42
CA GLU A 273 6.08 -2.34 12.32
C GLU A 273 6.59 -3.71 12.80
N ILE A 274 6.44 -4.01 14.08
CA ILE A 274 6.93 -5.25 14.67
C ILE A 274 5.97 -6.42 14.44
N ASP A 275 4.66 -6.14 14.44
CA ASP A 275 3.63 -7.15 14.20
C ASP A 275 3.50 -7.48 12.71
N PRO A 276 3.73 -8.74 12.29
CA PRO A 276 3.70 -9.09 10.86
C PRO A 276 2.34 -8.82 10.20
N ILE A 277 1.23 -9.06 10.90
CA ILE A 277 -0.13 -8.87 10.33
C ILE A 277 -0.41 -7.38 10.11
N ALA A 278 -0.01 -6.52 11.04
CA ALA A 278 -0.12 -5.08 10.93
C ALA A 278 0.79 -4.54 9.83
N ALA A 279 2.05 -4.99 9.74
CA ALA A 279 2.98 -4.65 8.67
C ALA A 279 2.41 -5.03 7.28
N ALA A 280 1.84 -6.22 7.16
CA ALA A 280 1.17 -6.66 5.94
C ALA A 280 -0.06 -5.78 5.61
N GLY A 281 -0.86 -5.42 6.61
CA GLY A 281 -1.96 -4.46 6.45
C GLY A 281 -1.48 -3.08 6.01
N CYS A 282 -0.35 -2.61 6.53
CA CYS A 282 0.30 -1.37 6.10
C CYS A 282 0.69 -1.44 4.63
N ALA A 283 1.33 -2.53 4.21
CA ALA A 283 1.75 -2.73 2.81
C ALA A 283 0.54 -2.72 1.85
N VAL A 284 -0.57 -3.36 2.23
CA VAL A 284 -1.84 -3.28 1.50
C VAL A 284 -2.33 -1.83 1.41
N ASN A 285 -2.39 -1.13 2.54
CA ASN A 285 -2.88 0.23 2.62
C ASN A 285 -2.03 1.23 1.82
N MET A 286 -0.71 1.07 1.76
CA MET A 286 0.17 1.90 0.92
C MET A 286 -0.21 1.83 -0.56
N ILE A 287 -0.71 0.67 -1.02
CA ILE A 287 -1.21 0.48 -2.37
C ILE A 287 -2.61 1.12 -2.51
N VAL A 288 -3.53 0.79 -1.62
CA VAL A 288 -4.93 1.30 -1.64
C VAL A 288 -4.96 2.83 -1.64
N TRP A 289 -4.12 3.45 -0.80
CA TRP A 289 -4.02 4.89 -0.66
C TRP A 289 -3.12 5.56 -1.68
N LYS A 290 -2.61 4.81 -2.67
CA LYS A 290 -1.76 5.32 -3.77
C LYS A 290 -0.63 6.23 -3.27
N LEU A 291 0.15 5.77 -2.29
CA LEU A 291 1.31 6.51 -1.77
C LEU A 291 2.49 6.54 -2.74
N GLY A 292 2.40 5.81 -3.85
CA GLY A 292 3.36 5.82 -4.93
C GLY A 292 4.50 4.81 -4.78
N PRO A 293 5.45 4.80 -5.72
CA PRO A 293 6.49 3.78 -5.83
C PRO A 293 7.56 3.90 -4.75
N LYS A 294 7.62 5.02 -4.03
CA LYS A 294 8.61 5.28 -2.96
C LYS A 294 8.13 4.84 -1.58
N ALA A 295 6.95 4.23 -1.47
CA ALA A 295 6.36 3.79 -0.21
C ALA A 295 6.88 2.40 0.21
N LEU A 296 7.59 2.29 1.32
CA LEU A 296 8.32 1.11 1.80
C LEU A 296 7.76 0.65 3.15
N VAL A 297 7.72 -0.66 3.38
CA VAL A 297 7.38 -1.25 4.68
C VAL A 297 8.47 -2.21 5.10
N ALA A 298 8.88 -2.17 6.36
CA ALA A 298 9.71 -3.18 7.00
C ALA A 298 8.97 -3.80 8.19
N CYS A 299 9.05 -5.13 8.32
CA CYS A 299 8.60 -5.82 9.52
C CYS A 299 9.80 -6.05 10.43
N GLY A 300 9.79 -5.51 11.65
CA GLY A 300 10.88 -5.71 12.63
C GLY A 300 10.84 -4.76 13.82
N ASP A 301 11.71 -5.03 14.78
CA ASP A 301 11.74 -4.31 16.07
C ASP A 301 12.59 -3.04 15.96
N THR A 302 11.94 -1.88 16.01
CA THR A 302 12.59 -0.56 15.96
C THR A 302 13.60 -0.35 17.09
N LEU A 303 13.35 -0.85 18.30
CA LEU A 303 14.24 -0.65 19.43
C LEU A 303 15.44 -1.59 19.38
N HIS A 304 15.26 -2.81 18.89
CA HIS A 304 16.32 -3.80 18.79
C HIS A 304 17.19 -3.63 17.54
N GLU A 305 16.58 -3.39 16.39
CA GLU A 305 17.22 -3.40 15.07
C GLU A 305 17.50 -1.99 14.53
N GLY A 306 16.88 -0.96 15.11
CA GLY A 306 16.96 0.42 14.64
C GLY A 306 16.19 0.64 13.34
N ASP A 307 16.67 1.58 12.53
CA ASP A 307 16.02 1.96 11.27
C ASP A 307 16.18 0.88 10.19
N LEU A 308 15.07 0.25 9.80
CA LEU A 308 15.07 -0.81 8.78
C LEU A 308 14.95 -0.29 7.34
N TRP A 309 14.97 1.04 7.11
CA TRP A 309 14.84 1.62 5.77
C TRP A 309 15.89 1.11 4.76
N PRO A 310 17.18 0.87 5.12
CA PRO A 310 18.14 0.33 4.17
C PRO A 310 17.81 -1.12 3.81
N GLN A 311 17.21 -1.87 4.74
CA GLN A 311 16.78 -3.24 4.51
C GLN A 311 15.57 -3.27 3.57
N ALA A 312 14.57 -2.42 3.81
CA ALA A 312 13.40 -2.29 2.93
C ALA A 312 13.78 -1.91 1.49
N ILE A 313 14.80 -1.05 1.30
CA ILE A 313 15.32 -0.73 -0.04
C ILE A 313 15.98 -1.95 -0.71
N ARG A 314 16.80 -2.70 0.03
CA ARG A 314 17.43 -3.91 -0.50
C ARG A 314 16.39 -4.96 -0.84
N HIS A 315 15.41 -5.16 0.02
CA HIS A 315 14.28 -6.06 -0.19
C HIS A 315 13.49 -5.68 -1.44
N ARG A 316 13.11 -4.40 -1.59
CA ARG A 316 12.46 -3.91 -2.82
C ARG A 316 13.28 -4.24 -4.07
N ARG A 317 14.60 -3.96 -4.04
CA ARG A 317 15.47 -4.24 -5.18
C ARG A 317 15.44 -5.73 -5.54
N ALA A 318 15.63 -6.59 -4.55
CA ALA A 318 15.59 -8.04 -4.75
C ALA A 318 14.24 -8.52 -5.30
N MET A 319 13.13 -7.98 -4.79
CA MET A 319 11.79 -8.34 -5.25
C MET A 319 11.47 -7.85 -6.67
N ILE A 320 11.99 -6.67 -7.06
CA ILE A 320 11.90 -6.20 -8.44
C ILE A 320 12.71 -7.08 -9.38
N GLU A 321 13.94 -7.45 -9.00
CA GLU A 321 14.80 -8.36 -9.78
C GLU A 321 14.10 -9.72 -9.98
N LEU A 322 13.56 -10.30 -8.89
CA LEU A 322 12.81 -11.56 -8.95
C LEU A 322 11.60 -11.48 -9.89
N ARG A 323 10.83 -10.39 -9.82
CA ARG A 323 9.70 -10.16 -10.73
C ARG A 323 10.15 -10.05 -12.19
N ASP A 324 11.21 -9.30 -12.43
CA ASP A 324 11.71 -9.08 -13.79
C ASP A 324 12.23 -10.38 -14.40
N ASP A 325 12.85 -11.25 -13.60
CA ASP A 325 13.28 -12.58 -14.06
C ASP A 325 12.09 -13.52 -14.30
N ALA A 326 11.11 -13.57 -13.40
CA ALA A 326 9.87 -14.33 -13.61
C ALA A 326 9.12 -13.88 -14.88
N ALA A 327 9.08 -12.57 -15.15
CA ALA A 327 8.47 -12.03 -16.35
C ALA A 327 9.20 -12.45 -17.64
N LYS A 328 10.54 -12.53 -17.61
CA LYS A 328 11.33 -13.04 -18.75
C LYS A 328 11.04 -14.52 -18.98
N ASP A 329 11.02 -15.33 -17.93
CA ASP A 329 10.76 -16.77 -18.03
C ASP A 329 9.36 -17.05 -18.58
N MET A 330 8.35 -16.32 -18.12
CA MET A 330 6.99 -16.39 -18.66
C MET A 330 6.92 -16.00 -20.14
N ALA A 331 7.66 -14.97 -20.56
CA ALA A 331 7.71 -14.55 -21.97
C ALA A 331 8.34 -15.63 -22.87
N ILE A 332 9.39 -16.30 -22.40
CA ILE A 332 10.03 -17.43 -23.09
C ILE A 332 9.05 -18.60 -23.20
N ALA A 333 8.42 -19.00 -22.09
CA ALA A 333 7.45 -20.09 -22.08
C ALA A 333 6.27 -19.83 -23.04
N TYR A 334 5.75 -18.60 -23.05
CA TYR A 334 4.69 -18.19 -23.98
C TYR A 334 5.15 -18.26 -25.45
N ALA A 335 6.35 -17.80 -25.76
CA ALA A 335 6.91 -17.87 -27.12
C ALA A 335 7.09 -19.33 -27.61
N LEU A 336 7.58 -20.21 -26.73
CA LEU A 336 7.72 -21.65 -27.02
C LEU A 336 6.36 -22.30 -27.26
N GLY A 337 5.38 -22.06 -26.40
CA GLY A 337 4.02 -22.59 -26.55
C GLY A 337 3.35 -22.15 -27.85
N ARG A 338 3.51 -20.87 -28.23
CA ARG A 338 3.03 -20.36 -29.52
C ARG A 338 3.71 -21.02 -30.72
N THR A 339 5.00 -21.27 -30.64
CA THR A 339 5.74 -21.94 -31.72
C THR A 339 5.26 -23.38 -31.90
N GLN A 340 5.07 -24.11 -30.79
CA GLN A 340 4.52 -25.47 -30.83
C GLN A 340 3.11 -25.51 -31.44
N GLN A 341 2.24 -24.56 -31.11
CA GLN A 341 0.91 -24.44 -31.72
C GLN A 341 0.99 -24.22 -33.24
N LEU A 342 1.88 -23.34 -33.70
CA LEU A 342 2.06 -23.08 -35.13
C LEU A 342 2.61 -24.29 -35.89
N VAL A 343 3.58 -25.01 -35.30
CA VAL A 343 4.13 -26.24 -35.88
C VAL A 343 3.05 -27.34 -35.94
N GLY A 344 2.30 -27.55 -34.86
CA GLY A 344 1.20 -28.53 -34.83
C GLY A 344 0.06 -28.22 -35.81
N MET A 345 -0.21 -26.94 -36.09
CA MET A 345 -1.16 -26.53 -37.14
C MET A 345 -0.62 -26.76 -38.55
N ALA A 346 0.69 -26.67 -38.76
CA ALA A 346 1.33 -26.93 -40.06
C ALA A 346 1.42 -28.43 -40.37
N GLU A 347 1.53 -29.28 -39.35
CA GLU A 347 1.52 -30.75 -39.51
C GLU A 347 0.11 -31.34 -39.74
N ALA A 348 -0.95 -30.57 -39.42
CA ALA A 348 -2.34 -30.98 -39.58
C ALA A 348 -3.01 -30.51 -40.89
N ALA A 349 -2.27 -29.81 -41.76
CA ALA A 349 -2.73 -29.25 -43.03
C ALA A 349 -2.17 -30.03 -44.23
#